data_AF-A0A7C5HS35-F1
#
_entry.id   AF-A0A7C5HS35-F1
#
_cell.length_a   1.000
_cell.length_b   1.000
_cell.length_c   1.000
_cell.angle_alpha   90.00
_cell.angle_beta   90.00
_cell.angle_gamma   90.00
#
_symmetry.space_group_name_H-M   'P 1'
#
loop_
_entity.id
_entity.type
_entity.pdbx_description
1 polymer ?
#
loop_
_entity_poly.entity_id
_entity_poly.type
_entity_poly.pdbx_seq_one_letter_code
_entity_poly.pdbx_strand_id
1 'polypeptide(L)'
;MDISKKVNIEIQRFKDEYHFTERELPESIELSKYIDHTLLKPEATPMMVKQLCEEAVQHSFYSVCVNSAFLPLANEILQNTDVKKA
;
A
#
# COMPACT_ATOMS: atom_id res chain seq x y z
N MET A 1 23.79 4.91 17.59
CA MET A 1 23.63 5.16 16.15
C MET A 1 23.15 6.59 15.98
N ASP A 2 23.95 7.46 15.36
CA ASP A 2 23.61 8.87 15.20
C ASP A 2 22.77 9.05 13.92
N ILE A 3 21.46 9.24 14.10
CA ILE A 3 20.51 9.43 12.99
C ILE A 3 20.83 10.71 12.23
N SER A 4 21.19 11.79 12.93
CA SER A 4 21.52 13.08 12.33
C SER A 4 22.70 12.96 11.38
N LYS A 5 23.73 12.20 11.77
CA LYS A 5 24.86 11.90 10.89
C LYS A 5 24.43 11.17 9.61
N LYS A 6 23.56 10.15 9.71
CA LYS A 6 23.07 9.41 8.54
C LYS A 6 22.24 10.29 7.60
N VAL A 7 21.35 11.12 8.14
CA VAL A 7 20.54 12.06 7.36
C VAL A 7 21.43 13.04 6.60
N ASN A 8 22.44 13.62 7.27
CA ASN A 8 23.35 14.56 6.62
C ASN A 8 24.18 13.92 5.50
N ILE A 9 24.63 12.66 5.68
CA ILE A 9 25.31 11.90 4.63
C ILE A 9 24.39 11.72 3.42
N GLU A 10 23.14 11.32 3.64
CA GLU A 10 22.18 11.08 2.55
C GLU A 10 21.78 12.37 1.83
N ILE A 11 21.62 13.49 2.56
CA ILE A 11 21.40 14.81 1.96
C ILE A 11 22.58 15.19 1.06
N GLN A 12 23.80 14.96 1.51
CA GLN A 12 24.98 15.28 0.72
C GLN A 12 25.05 14.40 -0.54
N ARG A 13 24.85 13.08 -0.40
CA ARG A 13 24.76 12.13 -1.53
C ARG A 13 23.71 12.57 -2.55
N PHE A 14 22.52 12.95 -2.09
CA PHE A 14 21.45 13.42 -2.96
C PHE A 14 21.87 14.69 -3.71
N LYS A 15 22.48 15.68 -3.05
CA LYS A 15 22.94 16.91 -3.72
C LYS A 15 24.02 16.66 -4.76
N ASP A 16 24.91 15.72 -4.51
CA ASP A 16 26.08 15.48 -5.36
C ASP A 16 25.77 14.54 -6.53
N GLU A 17 24.92 13.52 -6.32
CA GLU A 17 24.74 12.40 -7.26
C GLU A 17 23.34 12.37 -7.92
N TYR A 18 22.31 12.93 -7.27
CA TYR A 18 20.96 12.80 -7.78
C TYR A 18 20.78 13.64 -9.05
N HIS A 19 20.33 12.96 -10.10
CA HIS A 19 19.80 13.55 -11.30
C HIS A 19 18.49 12.83 -11.58
N PHE A 20 17.44 13.60 -11.88
CA PHE A 20 16.17 13.00 -12.26
C PHE A 20 16.33 12.32 -13.61
N THR A 21 15.85 11.09 -13.70
CA THR A 21 15.70 10.34 -14.95
C THR A 21 14.30 9.75 -14.98
N GLU A 22 13.67 9.81 -16.15
CA GLU A 22 12.43 9.09 -16.38
C GLU A 22 12.71 7.59 -16.35
N ARG A 23 11.85 6.83 -15.66
CA ARG A 23 11.98 5.38 -15.59
C ARG A 23 11.14 4.76 -16.68
N GLU A 24 11.76 3.94 -17.51
CA GLU A 24 11.02 3.09 -18.44
C GLU A 24 10.24 2.04 -17.66
N LEU A 25 8.99 1.85 -18.07
CA LEU A 25 8.14 0.80 -17.56
C LEU A 25 8.27 -0.43 -18.47
N PRO A 26 8.23 -1.66 -17.92
CA PRO A 26 8.21 -2.84 -18.75
C PRO A 26 6.92 -2.88 -19.59
N GLU A 27 6.97 -3.59 -20.71
CA GLU A 27 5.85 -3.70 -21.67
C GLU A 27 4.56 -4.22 -21.01
N SER A 28 4.68 -5.03 -19.96
CA SER A 28 3.56 -5.46 -19.13
C SER A 28 3.88 -5.27 -17.64
N ILE A 29 2.90 -4.74 -16.91
CA ILE A 29 2.94 -4.59 -15.45
C ILE A 29 1.64 -5.18 -14.91
N GLU A 30 1.74 -5.98 -13.86
CA GLU A 30 0.58 -6.40 -13.10
C GLU A 30 0.16 -5.26 -12.14
N LEU A 31 -0.49 -4.22 -12.69
CA LEU A 31 -0.82 -2.99 -11.97
C LEU A 31 -1.59 -3.25 -10.66
N SER A 32 -2.43 -4.28 -10.61
CA SER A 32 -3.15 -4.68 -9.40
C SER A 32 -2.23 -4.89 -8.19
N LYS A 33 -1.01 -5.41 -8.41
CA LYS A 33 -0.01 -5.64 -7.35
C LYS A 33 0.66 -4.37 -6.82
N TYR A 34 0.28 -3.22 -7.34
CA TYR A 34 0.72 -1.90 -6.89
C TYR A 34 -0.42 -1.07 -6.27
N ILE A 35 -1.60 -1.67 -6.10
CA ILE A 35 -2.80 -0.99 -5.57
C ILE A 35 -3.05 -1.40 -4.12
N ASP A 36 -3.11 -0.38 -3.25
CA ASP A 36 -3.65 -0.46 -1.89
C ASP A 36 -5.11 0.06 -1.91
N HIS A 37 -6.07 -0.85 -1.92
CA HIS A 37 -7.49 -0.50 -2.01
C HIS A 37 -7.98 0.08 -0.68
N THR A 38 -8.30 1.37 -0.67
CA THR A 38 -8.34 2.16 0.57
C THR A 38 -9.75 2.64 0.93
N LEU A 39 -10.16 2.39 2.17
CA LEU A 39 -11.37 2.95 2.78
C LEU A 39 -11.09 3.48 4.20
N LEU A 40 -10.74 4.77 4.27
CA LEU A 40 -10.48 5.48 5.53
C LEU A 40 -11.51 6.57 5.85
N LYS A 41 -12.60 6.65 5.07
CA LYS A 41 -13.69 7.59 5.35
C LYS A 41 -14.28 7.30 6.73
N PRO A 42 -14.54 8.32 7.57
CA PRO A 42 -15.04 8.10 8.93
C PRO A 42 -16.45 7.48 8.96
N GLU A 43 -17.23 7.65 7.90
CA GLU A 43 -18.57 7.05 7.74
C GLU A 43 -18.51 5.61 7.18
N ALA A 44 -17.31 5.03 7.01
CA ALA A 44 -17.17 3.66 6.53
C ALA A 44 -17.94 2.69 7.43
N THR A 45 -18.73 1.82 6.82
CA THR A 45 -19.50 0.79 7.51
C THR A 45 -18.85 -0.59 7.34
N PRO A 46 -19.16 -1.57 8.21
CA PRO A 46 -18.70 -2.95 8.01
C PRO A 46 -19.04 -3.52 6.63
N MET A 47 -20.21 -3.18 6.09
CA MET A 47 -20.63 -3.62 4.74
C MET A 47 -19.72 -3.07 3.65
N MET A 48 -19.34 -1.78 3.75
CA MET A 48 -18.42 -1.16 2.79
C MET A 48 -17.02 -1.77 2.88
N VAL A 49 -16.55 -2.11 4.09
CA VAL A 49 -15.27 -2.80 4.28
C VAL A 49 -15.31 -4.21 3.68
N LYS A 50 -16.43 -4.92 3.85
CA LYS A 50 -16.61 -6.23 3.24
C LYS A 50 -16.53 -6.15 1.71
N GLN A 51 -17.26 -5.20 1.12
CA GLN A 51 -17.21 -4.95 -0.31
C GLN A 51 -15.79 -4.60 -0.78
N LEU A 52 -15.08 -3.72 -0.06
CA LEU A 52 -13.68 -3.36 -0.34
C LEU A 52 -12.77 -4.60 -0.38
N CYS A 53 -12.91 -5.50 0.60
CA CYS A 53 -12.12 -6.73 0.66
C CYS A 53 -12.45 -7.67 -0.50
N GLU A 54 -13.74 -7.82 -0.83
CA GLU A 54 -14.20 -8.66 -1.95
C GLU A 54 -13.67 -8.15 -3.30
N GLU A 55 -13.74 -6.83 -3.53
CA GLU A 55 -13.18 -6.18 -4.71
C GLU A 55 -11.66 -6.39 -4.80
N ALA A 56 -10.95 -6.28 -3.68
CA ALA A 56 -9.51 -6.49 -3.65
C ALA A 56 -9.11 -7.92 -4.02
N VAL A 57 -9.87 -8.92 -3.58
CA VAL A 57 -9.68 -10.32 -3.99
C VAL A 57 -10.02 -10.49 -5.46
N GLN A 58 -11.17 -9.98 -5.91
CA GLN A 58 -11.63 -10.07 -7.30
C GLN A 58 -10.62 -9.49 -8.28
N HIS A 59 -10.02 -8.35 -7.95
CA HIS A 59 -9.04 -7.67 -8.81
C HIS A 59 -7.58 -8.05 -8.50
N SER A 60 -7.35 -8.99 -7.59
CA SER A 60 -6.00 -9.42 -7.19
C SER A 60 -5.10 -8.27 -6.72
N PHE A 61 -5.68 -7.27 -6.04
CA PHE A 61 -4.95 -6.13 -5.49
C PHE A 61 -3.92 -6.55 -4.45
N TYR A 62 -2.92 -5.69 -4.23
CA TYR A 62 -1.86 -5.98 -3.27
C TYR A 62 -2.35 -5.99 -1.83
N SER A 63 -3.09 -4.94 -1.44
CA SER A 63 -3.61 -4.82 -0.08
C SER A 63 -4.95 -4.10 0.00
N VAL A 64 -5.59 -4.19 1.16
CA VAL A 64 -6.60 -3.24 1.60
C VAL A 64 -6.05 -2.35 2.70
N CYS A 65 -6.45 -1.08 2.72
CA CYS A 65 -6.15 -0.13 3.79
C CYS A 65 -7.47 0.34 4.42
N VAL A 66 -7.65 0.04 5.71
CA VAL A 66 -8.87 0.36 6.47
C VAL A 66 -8.52 0.90 7.85
N ASN A 67 -9.44 1.64 8.47
CA ASN A 67 -9.24 2.07 9.86
C ASN A 67 -9.11 0.85 10.78
N SER A 68 -8.28 0.97 11.83
CA SER A 68 -7.92 -0.15 12.72
C SER A 68 -9.10 -0.89 13.35
N ALA A 69 -10.21 -0.16 13.59
CA ALA A 69 -11.46 -0.74 14.08
C ALA A 69 -12.03 -1.85 13.18
N PHE A 70 -11.68 -1.87 11.89
CA PHE A 70 -12.14 -2.85 10.92
C PHE A 70 -11.12 -3.96 10.63
N LEU A 71 -9.92 -3.93 11.22
CA LEU A 71 -8.92 -4.98 11.02
C LEU A 71 -9.42 -6.39 11.36
N PRO A 72 -10.22 -6.62 12.44
CA PRO A 72 -10.76 -7.95 12.70
C PRO A 72 -11.63 -8.48 11.55
N LEU A 73 -12.50 -7.63 11.00
CA LEU A 73 -13.37 -7.99 9.87
C LEU A 73 -12.56 -8.24 8.60
N ALA A 74 -11.62 -7.35 8.27
CA ALA A 74 -10.76 -7.53 7.10
C ALA A 74 -9.90 -8.80 7.21
N ASN A 75 -9.42 -9.13 8.42
CA ASN A 75 -8.67 -10.37 8.66
C ASN A 75 -9.52 -11.61 8.42
N GLU A 76 -10.75 -11.62 8.91
CA GLU A 76 -11.68 -12.74 8.73
C GLU A 76 -11.97 -12.99 7.24
N ILE A 77 -12.26 -11.93 6.49
CA ILE A 77 -12.59 -12.03 5.06
C ILE A 77 -11.36 -12.46 4.23
N LEU A 78 -10.18 -11.92 4.54
CA LEU A 78 -8.96 -12.11 3.73
C LEU A 78 -8.08 -13.29 4.18
N GLN A 79 -8.50 -14.08 5.18
CA GLN A 79 -7.67 -15.10 5.83
C GLN A 79 -7.01 -16.12 4.89
N ASN A 80 -7.65 -16.42 3.75
CA ASN A 80 -7.17 -17.43 2.79
C ASN A 80 -6.88 -16.80 1.42
N THR A 81 -6.45 -15.55 1.40
CA THR A 81 -6.18 -14.78 0.18
C THR A 81 -4.77 -14.21 0.20
N ASP A 82 -4.23 -13.88 -0.97
CA ASP A 82 -2.91 -13.23 -1.09
C ASP A 82 -2.98 -11.70 -0.87
N VAL A 83 -4.18 -11.15 -0.59
CA VAL A 83 -4.40 -9.72 -0.34
C VAL A 83 -3.93 -9.38 1.07
N LYS A 84 -3.02 -8.40 1.16
CA LYS A 84 -2.48 -7.92 2.44
C LYS A 84 -3.38 -6.88 3.10
N LYS A 85 -3.03 -6.53 4.32
CA LYS A 85 -3.67 -5.45 5.09
C LYS A 85 -2.60 -4.43 5.44
N ALA A 86 -2.87 -3.15 5.18
CA ALA A 86 -2.01 -2.01 5.52
C ALA A 86 -2.56 -1.25 6.72
#